data_AF-A0A1I5SE07-F1
#
_entry.id   AF-A0A1I5SE07-F1
#
_cell.length_a   1.000
_cell.length_b   1.000
_cell.length_c   1.000
_cell.angle_alpha   90.00
_cell.angle_beta   90.00
_cell.angle_gamma   90.00
#
_symmetry.space_group_name_H-M   'P 1'
#
loop_
_entity.id
_entity.type
_entity.pdbx_description
1 polymer ?
#
loop_
_entity_poly.entity_id
_entity_poly.type
_entity_poly.pdbx_seq_one_letter_code
_entity_poly.pdbx_strand_id
1 'polypeptide(L)'
;MKNVKRLLAALLATLTLVGLTACGGSKQQDDTTPSDDGGDATSTEETYGEGYVLRVGMNCSAAPFGWTQDDDSNGAWPIDGTNQYVCGYDVQIARMICDTYSWDLKIIKTDWDGLIPGVVSGKLDCCISTLGVTEERLQSVDFSDYYWNNGCIMVVRKDSPYVNATSLEDFDGAKITTQIATIWEPLVQQIPNVQAEPCLSGLPELFVAVGSGKVDGIITGLSEAQSACLSNPDLTWVTFDEGKGFDVELSALCAGIPIAKGNTELKDKINAVIATLDHDTQMEMMTTALNAQPLSDGSGEALQAEETKDM
;
A
#
# COMPACT_ATOMS: atom_id res chain seq x y z
N MET A 1 47.63 8.78 35.63
CA MET A 1 48.74 7.77 35.66
C MET A 1 48.06 6.40 35.66
N LYS A 2 48.20 5.56 34.62
CA LYS A 2 49.20 4.45 34.56
C LYS A 2 49.20 3.65 35.89
N ASN A 3 48.66 2.44 36.03
CA ASN A 3 49.01 1.11 35.46
C ASN A 3 48.05 0.05 36.09
N VAL A 4 47.93 -1.25 35.76
CA VAL A 4 48.35 -2.21 34.70
C VAL A 4 47.37 -3.42 34.81
N LYS A 5 46.70 -3.91 33.76
CA LYS A 5 47.08 -4.97 32.79
C LYS A 5 47.36 -6.39 33.36
N ARG A 6 46.78 -7.40 32.67
CA ARG A 6 47.09 -8.87 32.63
C ARG A 6 46.35 -9.74 33.66
N LEU A 7 45.48 -10.67 33.24
CA LEU A 7 45.69 -11.96 32.51
C LEU A 7 46.15 -13.09 33.44
N LEU A 8 45.28 -14.08 33.64
CA LEU A 8 45.66 -15.44 34.00
C LEU A 8 44.55 -16.42 33.59
N ALA A 9 44.92 -17.44 32.81
CA ALA A 9 44.07 -18.56 32.44
C ALA A 9 44.77 -19.85 32.85
N ALA A 10 44.05 -20.73 33.56
CA ALA A 10 44.29 -22.17 33.72
C ALA A 10 43.14 -22.72 34.61
N LEU A 11 42.23 -23.58 34.15
CA LEU A 11 42.39 -24.98 33.73
C LEU A 11 42.38 -25.95 34.92
N LEU A 12 41.26 -26.65 35.11
CA LEU A 12 41.28 -28.07 35.47
C LEU A 12 40.04 -28.77 34.91
N ALA A 13 40.27 -29.93 34.29
CA ALA A 13 39.26 -30.78 33.66
C ALA A 13 39.13 -32.10 34.43
N THR A 14 38.06 -32.87 34.15
CA THR A 14 37.89 -34.36 34.27
C THR A 14 36.41 -34.68 34.50
N LEU A 15 35.83 -35.82 34.10
CA LEU A 15 36.19 -36.86 33.11
C LEU A 15 34.98 -37.82 33.03
N THR A 16 34.58 -38.34 31.85
CA THR A 16 34.39 -39.79 31.57
C THR A 16 33.68 -40.05 30.25
N LEU A 17 34.41 -40.65 29.30
CA LEU A 17 33.84 -41.53 28.27
C LEU A 17 33.81 -42.96 28.82
N VAL A 18 32.80 -43.73 28.42
CA VAL A 18 33.00 -45.14 27.98
C VAL A 18 32.05 -45.38 26.80
N GLY A 19 32.57 -45.93 25.70
CA GLY A 19 31.77 -46.48 24.60
C GLY A 19 32.00 -47.97 24.47
N LEU A 20 31.17 -48.65 23.66
CA LEU A 20 31.38 -50.04 23.26
C LEU A 20 31.00 -50.21 21.78
N THR A 21 31.93 -50.75 21.00
CA THR A 21 31.76 -51.15 19.60
C THR A 21 31.41 -52.64 19.50
N ALA A 22 30.65 -53.02 18.47
CA ALA A 22 30.50 -54.41 18.04
C ALA A 22 30.39 -54.48 16.52
N CYS A 23 31.13 -55.41 15.90
CA CYS A 23 31.17 -55.63 14.45
C CYS A 23 30.96 -57.11 14.10
N GLY A 24 30.46 -57.37 12.89
CA GLY A 24 30.34 -58.68 12.23
C GLY A 24 29.00 -58.75 11.49
N GLY A 25 28.92 -58.63 10.17
CA GLY A 25 29.38 -59.55 9.11
C GLY A 25 28.13 -59.89 8.25
N SER A 26 28.14 -60.19 6.96
CA SER A 26 29.19 -60.48 5.97
C SER A 26 28.67 -60.25 4.53
N LYS A 27 29.57 -60.27 3.53
CA LYS A 27 29.36 -60.03 2.08
C LYS A 27 28.07 -60.58 1.44
N GLN A 28 27.51 -59.82 0.48
CA GLN A 28 27.35 -60.28 -0.91
C GLN A 28 27.44 -59.07 -1.87
N GLN A 29 28.01 -59.28 -3.07
CA GLN A 29 28.11 -58.33 -4.18
C GLN A 29 27.36 -58.96 -5.35
N ASP A 30 26.53 -58.19 -6.05
CA ASP A 30 26.01 -58.54 -7.38
C ASP A 30 25.91 -57.28 -8.23
N ASP A 31 26.43 -57.35 -9.45
CA ASP A 31 26.33 -56.31 -10.47
C ASP A 31 24.99 -56.46 -11.22
N THR A 32 24.07 -55.51 -11.09
CA THR A 32 22.98 -55.31 -12.04
C THR A 32 22.68 -53.84 -12.25
N THR A 33 22.69 -53.41 -13.51
CA THR A 33 22.19 -52.10 -13.94
C THR A 33 20.68 -52.19 -14.19
N PRO A 34 19.88 -51.26 -13.66
CA PRO A 34 18.67 -50.75 -14.30
C PRO A 34 18.93 -49.31 -14.77
N SER A 35 18.78 -48.99 -16.06
CA SER A 35 17.49 -48.83 -16.74
C SER A 35 16.72 -47.61 -16.22
N ASP A 36 16.97 -46.50 -16.91
CA ASP A 36 16.25 -45.23 -16.87
C ASP A 36 14.82 -45.41 -17.40
N ASP A 37 13.81 -45.22 -16.55
CA ASP A 37 12.42 -44.93 -16.95
C ASP A 37 11.59 -44.41 -15.75
N GLY A 38 10.54 -43.63 -16.06
CA GLY A 38 9.37 -43.47 -15.18
C GLY A 38 9.53 -42.50 -14.01
N GLY A 39 9.42 -41.20 -14.30
CA GLY A 39 9.50 -40.12 -13.33
C GLY A 39 8.63 -40.27 -12.07
N ASP A 40 9.19 -39.83 -10.94
CA ASP A 40 8.41 -39.51 -9.75
C ASP A 40 7.98 -38.05 -9.84
N ALA A 41 6.69 -37.79 -9.65
CA ALA A 41 6.15 -36.46 -9.79
C ALA A 41 6.51 -35.64 -8.56
N THR A 42 7.33 -34.60 -8.73
CA THR A 42 7.25 -33.43 -7.85
C THR A 42 5.85 -32.86 -7.98
N SER A 43 4.95 -33.30 -7.09
CA SER A 43 3.76 -32.53 -6.71
C SER A 43 4.26 -31.27 -6.04
N THR A 44 4.55 -30.25 -6.86
CA THR A 44 4.55 -28.87 -6.40
C THR A 44 3.16 -28.60 -5.85
N GLU A 45 3.02 -28.63 -4.51
CA GLU A 45 1.87 -28.02 -3.87
C GLU A 45 1.83 -26.57 -4.37
N GLU A 46 0.79 -26.20 -5.11
CA GLU A 46 0.65 -24.83 -5.59
C GLU A 46 0.53 -23.92 -4.37
N THR A 47 1.48 -22.99 -4.21
CA THR A 47 1.56 -22.08 -3.05
C THR A 47 0.23 -21.32 -2.85
N TYR A 48 -0.47 -21.06 -3.96
CA TYR A 48 -1.72 -20.32 -4.02
C TYR A 48 -2.83 -21.08 -4.78
N GLY A 49 -3.18 -22.27 -4.30
CA GLY A 49 -4.33 -23.05 -4.77
C GLY A 49 -5.69 -22.51 -4.31
N GLU A 50 -6.78 -23.23 -4.64
CA GLU A 50 -8.15 -22.93 -4.19
C GLU A 50 -8.25 -22.91 -2.65
N GLY A 51 -8.97 -21.93 -2.10
CA GLY A 51 -9.09 -21.74 -0.65
C GLY A 51 -7.85 -21.16 0.04
N TYR A 52 -6.85 -20.68 -0.70
CA TYR A 52 -5.77 -19.88 -0.13
C TYR A 52 -6.33 -18.60 0.51
N VAL A 53 -5.80 -18.19 1.67
CA VAL A 53 -6.26 -16.98 2.39
C VAL A 53 -5.30 -15.81 2.11
N LEU A 54 -5.71 -14.87 1.27
CA LEU A 54 -4.92 -13.67 0.94
C LEU A 54 -5.06 -12.62 2.04
N ARG A 55 -3.97 -12.33 2.74
CA ARG A 55 -3.89 -11.32 3.82
C ARG A 55 -3.48 -9.97 3.25
N VAL A 56 -4.47 -9.12 2.99
CA VAL A 56 -4.29 -7.79 2.40
C VAL A 56 -4.17 -6.73 3.49
N GLY A 57 -3.05 -6.01 3.55
CA GLY A 57 -2.96 -4.78 4.33
C GLY A 57 -3.68 -3.64 3.64
N MET A 58 -4.55 -2.94 4.38
CA MET A 58 -5.33 -1.84 3.82
C MET A 58 -5.45 -0.66 4.80
N ASN A 59 -5.22 0.55 4.31
CA ASN A 59 -5.55 1.78 5.04
C ASN A 59 -7.06 2.08 4.89
N CYS A 60 -7.85 1.60 5.85
CA CYS A 60 -9.32 1.77 5.85
C CYS A 60 -9.80 3.19 6.26
N SER A 61 -8.98 4.22 6.05
CA SER A 61 -9.25 5.63 6.39
C SER A 61 -8.84 6.58 5.24
N ALA A 62 -8.77 6.07 4.01
CA ALA A 62 -8.37 6.77 2.79
C ALA A 62 -9.47 6.69 1.72
N ALA A 63 -10.62 7.33 1.96
CA ALA A 63 -11.68 7.44 0.95
C ALA A 63 -11.16 8.20 -0.28
N PRO A 64 -11.45 7.75 -1.52
CA PRO A 64 -12.45 6.73 -1.91
C PRO A 64 -11.88 5.30 -2.01
N PHE A 65 -10.58 5.10 -1.76
CA PHE A 65 -9.92 3.80 -1.90
C PHE A 65 -10.29 2.81 -0.79
N GLY A 66 -10.38 3.29 0.46
CA GLY A 66 -10.82 2.50 1.60
C GLY A 66 -11.34 3.35 2.75
N TRP A 67 -12.63 3.24 3.09
CA TRP A 67 -13.22 3.83 4.31
C TRP A 67 -13.85 2.76 5.20
N THR A 68 -13.82 2.99 6.51
CA THR A 68 -14.45 2.10 7.50
C THR A 68 -15.94 2.45 7.66
N GLN A 69 -16.80 1.43 7.74
CA GLN A 69 -18.24 1.55 8.01
C GLN A 69 -18.73 0.40 8.90
N ASP A 70 -19.96 0.50 9.43
CA ASP A 70 -20.49 -0.44 10.43
C ASP A 70 -21.35 -1.58 9.84
N ASP A 71 -21.55 -1.62 8.52
CA ASP A 71 -22.33 -2.65 7.80
C ASP A 71 -21.70 -3.06 6.46
N ASP A 72 -22.26 -4.10 5.83
CA ASP A 72 -21.81 -4.71 4.57
C ASP A 72 -22.37 -4.02 3.30
N SER A 73 -22.98 -2.84 3.43
CA SER A 73 -23.55 -2.11 2.30
C SER A 73 -22.50 -1.70 1.26
N ASN A 74 -22.95 -1.39 0.04
CA ASN A 74 -22.11 -0.91 -1.07
C ASN A 74 -20.94 -1.84 -1.48
N GLY A 75 -20.99 -3.11 -1.07
CA GLY A 75 -19.93 -4.09 -1.38
C GLY A 75 -18.77 -4.06 -0.39
N ALA A 76 -18.97 -3.51 0.81
CA ALA A 76 -17.99 -3.51 1.89
C ALA A 76 -17.60 -4.94 2.32
N TRP A 77 -16.38 -5.08 2.85
CA TRP A 77 -15.81 -6.36 3.28
C TRP A 77 -15.42 -6.32 4.76
N PRO A 78 -15.59 -7.42 5.53
CA PRO A 78 -15.20 -7.45 6.95
C PRO A 78 -13.71 -7.12 7.16
N ILE A 79 -13.44 -6.23 8.12
CA ILE A 79 -12.07 -5.95 8.60
C ILE A 79 -11.74 -6.97 9.70
N ASP A 80 -10.70 -7.77 9.48
CA ASP A 80 -10.29 -8.83 10.41
C ASP A 80 -10.02 -8.32 11.83
N GLY A 81 -10.48 -9.09 12.82
CA GLY A 81 -10.31 -8.74 14.23
C GLY A 81 -11.20 -7.60 14.73
N THR A 82 -12.15 -7.12 13.91
CA THR A 82 -13.10 -6.05 14.27
C THR A 82 -14.55 -6.45 14.00
N ASN A 83 -15.50 -5.58 14.38
CA ASN A 83 -16.92 -5.68 13.99
C ASN A 83 -17.27 -4.70 12.86
N GLN A 84 -16.28 -4.14 12.16
CA GLN A 84 -16.46 -3.13 11.12
C GLN A 84 -16.09 -3.68 9.74
N TYR A 85 -16.55 -2.99 8.72
CA TYR A 85 -16.33 -3.30 7.31
C TYR A 85 -15.52 -2.17 6.66
N VAL A 86 -14.83 -2.49 5.58
CA VAL A 86 -14.17 -1.51 4.71
C VAL A 86 -14.82 -1.53 3.32
N CYS A 87 -15.10 -0.37 2.77
CA CYS A 87 -15.59 -0.19 1.40
C CYS A 87 -14.67 0.77 0.64
N GLY A 88 -14.70 0.72 -0.69
CA GLY A 88 -13.90 1.56 -1.57
C GLY A 88 -13.26 0.81 -2.74
N TYR A 89 -12.53 1.53 -3.58
CA TYR A 89 -11.91 1.01 -4.79
C TYR A 89 -10.94 -0.16 -4.52
N ASP A 90 -10.05 -0.02 -3.52
CA ASP A 90 -9.03 -1.03 -3.20
C ASP A 90 -9.64 -2.32 -2.66
N VAL A 91 -10.82 -2.24 -2.04
CA VAL A 91 -11.61 -3.42 -1.63
C VAL A 91 -12.08 -4.21 -2.85
N GLN A 92 -12.51 -3.52 -3.90
CA GLN A 92 -12.96 -4.21 -5.12
C GLN A 92 -11.78 -4.84 -5.87
N ILE A 93 -10.62 -4.18 -5.93
CA ILE A 93 -9.38 -4.76 -6.47
C ILE A 93 -8.99 -6.03 -5.69
N ALA A 94 -9.00 -5.99 -4.35
CA ALA A 94 -8.72 -7.13 -3.50
C ALA A 94 -9.69 -8.30 -3.75
N ARG A 95 -10.98 -8.00 -3.91
CA ARG A 95 -12.03 -8.99 -4.22
C ARG A 95 -11.85 -9.60 -5.60
N MET A 96 -11.61 -8.81 -6.63
CA MET A 96 -11.36 -9.31 -8.00
C MET A 96 -10.19 -10.30 -8.06
N ILE A 97 -9.12 -10.04 -7.29
CA ILE A 97 -7.99 -10.96 -7.17
C ILE A 97 -8.44 -12.28 -6.56
N CYS A 98 -9.15 -12.24 -5.43
CA CYS A 98 -9.58 -13.45 -4.73
C CYS A 98 -10.65 -14.25 -5.50
N ASP A 99 -11.64 -13.58 -6.08
CA ASP A 99 -12.72 -14.18 -6.86
C ASP A 99 -12.17 -14.88 -8.13
N THR A 100 -11.10 -14.34 -8.74
CA THR A 100 -10.45 -14.96 -9.92
C THR A 100 -9.80 -16.31 -9.61
N TYR A 101 -9.26 -16.48 -8.41
CA TYR A 101 -8.52 -17.68 -8.01
C TYR A 101 -9.24 -18.56 -6.96
N SER A 102 -10.49 -18.24 -6.64
CA SER A 102 -11.26 -18.88 -5.56
C SER A 102 -10.49 -18.87 -4.23
N TRP A 103 -9.95 -17.70 -3.85
CA TRP A 103 -9.26 -17.46 -2.59
C TRP A 103 -10.18 -16.81 -1.55
N ASP A 104 -9.87 -17.01 -0.27
CA ASP A 104 -10.49 -16.28 0.83
C ASP A 104 -9.80 -14.92 1.01
N LEU A 105 -10.56 -13.82 1.02
CA LEU A 105 -10.03 -12.48 1.27
C LEU A 105 -10.03 -12.13 2.77
N LYS A 106 -8.85 -11.79 3.31
CA LYS A 106 -8.67 -11.31 4.68
C LYS A 106 -8.05 -9.92 4.69
N ILE A 107 -8.87 -8.88 4.87
CA ILE A 107 -8.40 -7.51 4.97
C ILE A 107 -7.97 -7.20 6.41
N ILE A 108 -6.75 -6.69 6.56
CA ILE A 108 -6.13 -6.30 7.83
C ILE A 108 -5.93 -4.79 7.81
N LYS A 109 -6.73 -4.07 8.63
CA LYS A 109 -6.59 -2.62 8.78
C LYS A 109 -5.19 -2.29 9.28
N THR A 110 -4.47 -1.51 8.49
CA THR A 110 -3.05 -1.20 8.69
C THR A 110 -2.83 0.29 8.45
N ASP A 111 -2.23 0.98 9.42
CA ASP A 111 -1.85 2.39 9.25
C ASP A 111 -0.77 2.52 8.16
N TRP A 112 -0.74 3.68 7.48
CA TRP A 112 0.01 3.86 6.24
C TRP A 112 1.51 3.48 6.33
N ASP A 113 2.18 3.92 7.40
CA ASP A 113 3.59 3.62 7.67
C ASP A 113 3.84 2.15 8.04
N GLY A 114 2.80 1.42 8.45
CA GLY A 114 2.84 -0.01 8.75
C GLY A 114 2.70 -0.94 7.53
N LEU A 115 2.28 -0.44 6.37
CA LEU A 115 1.96 -1.25 5.19
C LEU A 115 3.17 -2.03 4.66
N ILE A 116 4.23 -1.34 4.20
CA ILE A 116 5.45 -1.98 3.69
C ILE A 116 6.13 -2.87 4.76
N PRO A 117 6.30 -2.44 6.03
CA PRO A 117 6.78 -3.32 7.10
C PRO A 117 5.92 -4.58 7.34
N GLY A 118 4.61 -4.51 7.13
CA GLY A 118 3.70 -5.65 7.24
C GLY A 118 3.96 -6.73 6.19
N VAL A 119 4.25 -6.32 4.96
CA VAL A 119 4.66 -7.22 3.86
C VAL A 119 6.06 -7.79 4.10
N VAL A 120 7.03 -6.93 4.44
CA VAL A 120 8.43 -7.35 4.71
C VAL A 120 8.51 -8.35 5.88
N SER A 121 7.64 -8.22 6.88
CA SER A 121 7.56 -9.16 8.02
C SER A 121 6.70 -10.41 7.77
N GLY A 122 6.09 -10.55 6.59
CA GLY A 122 5.21 -11.67 6.24
C GLY A 122 3.91 -11.73 7.06
N LYS A 123 3.54 -10.65 7.75
CA LYS A 123 2.23 -10.50 8.42
C LYS A 123 1.11 -10.30 7.40
N LEU A 124 1.44 -9.61 6.32
CA LEU A 124 0.63 -9.37 5.13
C LEU A 124 1.26 -10.13 3.96
N ASP A 125 0.44 -10.60 3.02
CA ASP A 125 0.91 -11.18 1.76
C ASP A 125 1.15 -10.06 0.72
N CYS A 126 0.28 -9.05 0.75
CA CYS A 126 0.37 -7.83 -0.05
C CYS A 126 -0.29 -6.63 0.66
N CYS A 127 -0.14 -5.42 0.11
CA CYS A 127 -0.97 -4.27 0.48
C CYS A 127 -1.71 -3.70 -0.73
N ILE A 128 -2.95 -3.27 -0.55
CA ILE A 128 -3.72 -2.54 -1.57
C ILE A 128 -4.21 -1.27 -0.89
N SER A 129 -3.51 -0.16 -1.16
CA SER A 129 -3.60 1.15 -0.49
C SER A 129 -2.83 2.20 -1.28
N THR A 130 -3.13 2.36 -2.57
CA THR A 130 -2.56 3.38 -3.49
C THR A 130 -1.03 3.62 -3.44
N LEU A 131 -0.24 2.61 -3.05
CA LEU A 131 1.19 2.77 -2.81
C LEU A 131 1.98 3.00 -4.11
N GLY A 132 2.37 4.26 -4.31
CA GLY A 132 3.32 4.68 -5.35
C GLY A 132 4.62 3.86 -5.39
N VAL A 133 5.08 3.53 -6.58
CA VAL A 133 6.31 2.73 -6.77
C VAL A 133 7.53 3.63 -6.76
N THR A 134 8.42 3.45 -5.78
CA THR A 134 9.68 4.20 -5.66
C THR A 134 10.87 3.25 -5.57
N GLU A 135 12.05 3.72 -5.98
CA GLU A 135 13.31 2.97 -5.86
C GLU A 135 13.58 2.51 -4.40
N GLU A 136 13.28 3.36 -3.40
CA GLU A 136 13.40 2.99 -1.98
C GLU A 136 12.48 1.82 -1.60
N ARG A 137 11.21 1.85 -2.04
CA ARG A 137 10.26 0.77 -1.76
C ARG A 137 10.66 -0.51 -2.51
N LEU A 138 11.12 -0.38 -3.75
CA LEU A 138 11.66 -1.49 -4.57
C LEU A 138 12.88 -2.18 -3.95
N GLN A 139 13.63 -1.55 -3.05
CA GLN A 139 14.70 -2.23 -2.30
C GLN A 139 14.17 -3.20 -1.23
N SER A 140 12.93 -2.98 -0.75
CA SER A 140 12.31 -3.76 0.35
C SER A 140 11.29 -4.79 -0.12
N VAL A 141 10.54 -4.48 -1.18
CA VAL A 141 9.45 -5.30 -1.74
C VAL A 141 9.58 -5.42 -3.25
N ASP A 142 8.83 -6.34 -3.85
CA ASP A 142 8.47 -6.26 -5.27
C ASP A 142 7.08 -5.63 -5.40
N PHE A 143 6.75 -5.10 -6.57
CA PHE A 143 5.44 -4.56 -6.89
C PHE A 143 4.80 -5.31 -8.06
N SER A 144 3.47 -5.34 -8.08
CA SER A 144 2.68 -5.66 -9.26
C SER A 144 2.86 -4.60 -10.37
N ASP A 145 2.20 -4.84 -11.50
CA ASP A 145 1.91 -3.79 -12.48
C ASP A 145 0.98 -2.72 -11.87
N TYR A 146 0.90 -1.54 -12.50
CA TYR A 146 0.12 -0.42 -11.97
C TYR A 146 -1.39 -0.65 -12.14
N TYR A 147 -2.17 -0.35 -11.09
CA TYR A 147 -3.64 -0.50 -11.08
C TYR A 147 -4.40 0.82 -10.84
N TRP A 148 -3.68 1.90 -10.54
CA TRP A 148 -4.22 3.26 -10.44
C TRP A 148 -3.12 4.32 -10.68
N ASN A 149 -3.51 5.54 -11.07
CA ASN A 149 -2.64 6.72 -11.08
C ASN A 149 -3.20 7.74 -10.09
N ASN A 150 -2.44 8.00 -9.02
CA ASN A 150 -2.87 8.86 -7.91
C ASN A 150 -2.99 10.33 -8.33
N GLY A 151 -2.27 10.78 -9.36
CA GLY A 151 -2.03 12.20 -9.60
C GLY A 151 -1.27 12.86 -8.45
N CYS A 152 -1.11 14.18 -8.50
CA CYS A 152 -0.52 14.95 -7.41
C CYS A 152 -1.06 16.38 -7.44
N ILE A 153 -1.88 16.74 -6.46
CA ILE A 153 -2.57 18.03 -6.41
C ILE A 153 -2.38 18.70 -5.04
N MET A 154 -2.74 19.97 -4.95
CA MET A 154 -2.86 20.70 -3.68
C MET A 154 -4.33 20.92 -3.32
N VAL A 155 -4.77 20.44 -2.16
CA VAL A 155 -6.10 20.76 -1.59
C VAL A 155 -6.00 22.04 -0.77
N VAL A 156 -6.94 22.96 -0.97
CA VAL A 156 -7.07 24.25 -0.28
C VAL A 156 -8.54 24.48 0.11
N ARG A 157 -8.82 25.51 0.91
CA ARG A 157 -10.20 26.02 1.04
C ARG A 157 -10.59 26.86 -0.18
N LYS A 158 -11.87 26.91 -0.52
CA LYS A 158 -12.41 27.81 -1.56
C LYS A 158 -12.23 29.30 -1.25
N ASP A 159 -12.07 29.66 0.02
CA ASP A 159 -11.76 31.03 0.46
C ASP A 159 -10.25 31.34 0.55
N SER A 160 -9.40 30.36 0.21
CA SER A 160 -7.94 30.48 0.28
C SER A 160 -7.41 31.53 -0.70
N PRO A 161 -6.40 32.36 -0.31
CA PRO A 161 -5.72 33.23 -1.27
C PRO A 161 -5.03 32.44 -2.41
N TYR A 162 -4.77 31.15 -2.19
CA TYR A 162 -4.11 30.25 -3.15
C TYR A 162 -5.07 29.54 -4.11
N VAL A 163 -6.38 29.80 -4.06
CA VAL A 163 -7.40 29.07 -4.84
C VAL A 163 -7.27 29.25 -6.37
N ASN A 164 -6.56 30.28 -6.83
CA ASN A 164 -6.28 30.54 -8.25
C ASN A 164 -4.79 30.38 -8.61
N ALA A 165 -4.01 29.70 -7.76
CA ALA A 165 -2.61 29.40 -8.05
C ALA A 165 -2.49 28.48 -9.26
N THR A 166 -1.54 28.76 -10.17
CA THR A 166 -1.23 27.88 -11.31
C THR A 166 0.24 27.42 -11.29
N SER A 167 1.01 27.83 -10.28
CA SER A 167 2.39 27.38 -10.07
C SER A 167 2.73 27.17 -8.58
N LEU A 168 3.79 26.43 -8.29
CA LEU A 168 4.32 26.33 -6.92
C LEU A 168 4.80 27.68 -6.38
N GLU A 169 5.25 28.59 -7.24
CA GLU A 169 5.67 29.93 -6.85
C GLU A 169 4.52 30.79 -6.30
N ASP A 170 3.27 30.52 -6.68
CA ASP A 170 2.09 31.19 -6.11
C ASP A 170 1.84 30.79 -4.65
N PHE A 171 2.38 29.65 -4.20
CA PHE A 171 2.35 29.17 -2.82
C PHE A 171 3.52 29.70 -1.96
N ASP A 172 4.24 30.74 -2.40
CA ASP A 172 5.34 31.34 -1.65
C ASP A 172 4.93 31.68 -0.19
N GLY A 173 5.67 31.11 0.77
CA GLY A 173 5.43 31.30 2.19
C GLY A 173 4.19 30.60 2.78
N ALA A 174 3.46 29.79 2.01
CA ALA A 174 2.27 29.09 2.48
C ALA A 174 2.55 28.06 3.60
N LYS A 175 1.57 27.81 4.49
CA LYS A 175 1.62 26.73 5.47
C LYS A 175 1.12 25.42 4.88
N ILE A 176 2.00 24.45 4.72
CA ILE A 176 1.72 23.20 4.00
C ILE A 176 2.11 22.01 4.86
N THR A 177 1.29 20.96 4.83
CA THR A 177 1.59 19.63 5.40
C THR A 177 1.09 18.53 4.46
N THR A 178 1.41 17.28 4.74
CA THR A 178 0.94 16.10 4.02
C THR A 178 1.00 14.86 4.94
N GLN A 179 0.72 13.68 4.39
CA GLN A 179 0.71 12.43 5.15
C GLN A 179 2.13 11.86 5.29
N ILE A 180 2.45 11.36 6.48
CA ILE A 180 3.74 10.71 6.79
C ILE A 180 3.96 9.42 5.99
N ALA A 181 5.22 9.09 5.70
CA ALA A 181 5.69 7.97 4.88
C ALA A 181 5.10 7.92 3.45
N THR A 182 4.62 9.05 2.94
CA THR A 182 4.16 9.19 1.55
C THR A 182 5.24 9.74 0.63
N ILE A 183 5.00 9.63 -0.67
CA ILE A 183 5.81 10.29 -1.70
C ILE A 183 5.62 11.82 -1.73
N TRP A 184 4.64 12.34 -0.97
CA TRP A 184 4.32 13.76 -0.91
C TRP A 184 5.23 14.54 0.05
N GLU A 185 5.79 13.89 1.08
CA GLU A 185 6.67 14.53 2.08
C GLU A 185 7.83 15.35 1.47
N PRO A 186 8.64 14.81 0.52
CA PRO A 186 9.70 15.59 -0.10
C PRO A 186 9.19 16.74 -0.97
N LEU A 187 7.95 16.66 -1.48
CA LEU A 187 7.37 17.67 -2.37
C LEU A 187 7.05 18.97 -1.63
N VAL A 188 6.76 18.91 -0.32
CA VAL A 188 6.51 20.11 0.51
C VAL A 188 7.65 21.11 0.40
N GLN A 189 8.90 20.64 0.36
CA GLN A 189 10.11 21.48 0.30
C GLN A 189 10.38 22.10 -1.08
N GLN A 190 9.60 21.76 -2.12
CA GLN A 190 9.70 22.38 -3.44
C GLN A 190 9.01 23.75 -3.50
N ILE A 191 8.14 24.05 -2.52
CA ILE A 191 7.39 25.30 -2.44
C ILE A 191 8.30 26.41 -1.88
N PRO A 192 8.41 27.58 -2.57
CA PRO A 192 9.23 28.69 -2.09
C PRO A 192 8.86 29.18 -0.68
N ASN A 193 9.88 29.41 0.15
CA ASN A 193 9.77 29.89 1.54
C ASN A 193 8.73 29.17 2.43
N VAL A 194 8.37 27.92 2.10
CA VAL A 194 7.26 27.18 2.72
C VAL A 194 7.34 27.14 4.25
N GLN A 195 6.20 27.39 4.90
CA GLN A 195 6.02 27.12 6.32
C GLN A 195 5.59 25.66 6.47
N ALA A 196 6.55 24.73 6.34
CA ALA A 196 6.29 23.30 6.45
C ALA A 196 5.84 22.94 7.88
N GLU A 197 4.59 22.49 7.99
CA GLU A 197 3.99 22.00 9.23
C GLU A 197 4.21 20.47 9.35
N PRO A 198 4.21 19.89 10.57
CA PRO A 198 4.45 18.46 10.75
C PRO A 198 3.48 17.59 9.97
N CYS A 199 4.00 16.55 9.31
CA CYS A 199 3.21 15.55 8.59
C CYS A 199 2.27 14.80 9.56
N LEU A 200 1.07 14.47 9.11
CA LEU A 200 0.05 13.75 9.89
C LEU A 200 -0.05 12.28 9.45
N SER A 201 -0.56 11.39 10.30
CA SER A 201 -0.72 9.97 9.95
C SER A 201 -2.01 9.68 9.20
N GLY A 202 -3.12 10.33 9.59
CA GLY A 202 -4.44 10.12 9.02
C GLY A 202 -4.80 11.15 7.95
N LEU A 203 -5.23 10.67 6.78
CA LEU A 203 -5.78 11.53 5.72
C LEU A 203 -6.97 12.40 6.19
N PRO A 204 -7.92 11.92 7.03
CA PRO A 204 -8.99 12.77 7.55
C PRO A 204 -8.49 13.93 8.42
N GLU A 205 -7.36 13.76 9.12
CA GLU A 205 -6.76 14.81 9.95
C GLU A 205 -6.20 15.95 9.09
N LEU A 206 -5.69 15.63 7.89
CA LEU A 206 -5.20 16.61 6.92
C LEU A 206 -6.36 17.45 6.36
N PHE A 207 -7.48 16.82 5.98
CA PHE A 207 -8.66 17.54 5.51
C PHE A 207 -9.26 18.45 6.60
N VAL A 208 -9.28 18.01 7.86
CA VAL A 208 -9.64 18.87 9.00
C VAL A 208 -8.64 20.03 9.18
N ALA A 209 -7.34 19.80 9.01
CA ALA A 209 -6.33 20.84 9.15
C ALA A 209 -6.46 21.97 8.11
N VAL A 210 -6.71 21.64 6.84
CA VAL A 210 -6.92 22.65 5.79
C VAL A 210 -8.29 23.33 5.91
N GLY A 211 -9.35 22.56 6.18
CA GLY A 211 -10.72 23.09 6.36
C GLY A 211 -10.87 24.02 7.57
N SER A 212 -10.14 23.78 8.66
CA SER A 212 -10.11 24.66 9.84
C SER A 212 -9.19 25.88 9.69
N GLY A 213 -8.42 25.98 8.61
CA GLY A 213 -7.43 27.06 8.43
C GLY A 213 -6.21 26.95 9.34
N LYS A 214 -5.92 25.76 9.89
CA LYS A 214 -4.64 25.49 10.56
C LYS A 214 -3.48 25.50 9.57
N VAL A 215 -3.73 24.99 8.36
CA VAL A 215 -2.81 25.04 7.20
C VAL A 215 -3.51 25.69 6.00
N ASP A 216 -2.72 26.19 5.07
CA ASP A 216 -3.20 26.86 3.86
C ASP A 216 -3.50 25.85 2.73
N GLY A 217 -2.78 24.73 2.71
CA GLY A 217 -3.02 23.61 1.82
C GLY A 217 -2.36 22.30 2.25
N ILE A 218 -2.73 21.22 1.58
CA ILE A 218 -2.13 19.88 1.74
C ILE A 218 -1.86 19.24 0.38
N ILE A 219 -0.76 18.50 0.27
CA ILE A 219 -0.42 17.73 -0.94
C ILE A 219 -1.01 16.33 -0.81
N THR A 220 -1.76 15.85 -1.80
CA THR A 220 -2.32 14.49 -1.84
C THR A 220 -2.70 14.06 -3.26
N GLY A 221 -3.23 12.84 -3.39
CA GLY A 221 -3.77 12.30 -4.64
C GLY A 221 -5.09 12.96 -5.06
N LEU A 222 -5.38 12.89 -6.35
CA LEU A 222 -6.53 13.54 -6.98
C LEU A 222 -7.86 12.94 -6.52
N SER A 223 -7.96 11.60 -6.47
CA SER A 223 -9.21 10.94 -6.06
C SER A 223 -9.51 11.15 -4.57
N GLU A 224 -8.49 11.17 -3.71
CA GLU A 224 -8.63 11.57 -2.30
C GLU A 224 -9.13 13.00 -2.15
N ALA A 225 -8.66 13.92 -3.00
CA ALA A 225 -9.10 15.31 -3.00
C ALA A 225 -10.53 15.49 -3.53
N GLN A 226 -10.91 14.78 -4.58
CA GLN A 226 -12.28 14.72 -5.09
C GLN A 226 -13.22 14.22 -3.97
N SER A 227 -12.87 13.11 -3.32
CA SER A 227 -13.52 12.58 -2.11
C SER A 227 -13.70 13.64 -1.02
N ALA A 228 -12.63 14.35 -0.68
CA ALA A 228 -12.67 15.39 0.35
C ALA A 228 -13.55 16.59 -0.01
N CYS A 229 -13.63 16.97 -1.28
CA CYS A 229 -14.39 18.13 -1.73
C CYS A 229 -15.88 17.80 -1.94
N LEU A 230 -16.21 16.55 -2.30
CA LEU A 230 -17.59 16.01 -2.20
C LEU A 230 -18.04 15.95 -0.74
N SER A 231 -17.14 15.53 0.14
CA SER A 231 -17.39 15.37 1.59
C SER A 231 -17.22 16.65 2.41
N ASN A 232 -16.80 17.76 1.80
CA ASN A 232 -16.69 19.07 2.43
C ASN A 232 -16.74 20.17 1.35
N PRO A 233 -17.90 20.82 1.15
CA PRO A 233 -18.08 21.79 0.07
C PRO A 233 -17.28 23.10 0.26
N ASP A 234 -16.63 23.32 1.41
CA ASP A 234 -15.70 24.46 1.61
C ASP A 234 -14.29 24.19 1.06
N LEU A 235 -13.98 22.94 0.68
CA LEU A 235 -12.70 22.55 0.06
C LEU A 235 -12.75 22.56 -1.47
N THR A 236 -11.58 22.71 -2.07
CA THR A 236 -11.31 22.53 -3.50
C THR A 236 -9.85 22.09 -3.68
N TRP A 237 -9.50 21.54 -4.83
CA TRP A 237 -8.10 21.38 -5.23
C TRP A 237 -7.69 22.44 -6.23
N VAL A 238 -6.37 22.61 -6.39
CA VAL A 238 -5.76 23.34 -7.50
C VAL A 238 -4.80 22.42 -8.25
N THR A 239 -4.72 22.65 -9.56
CA THR A 239 -3.78 22.02 -10.49
C THR A 239 -2.81 23.08 -11.00
N PHE A 240 -1.64 22.65 -11.48
CA PHE A 240 -0.59 23.55 -11.94
C PHE A 240 -0.47 23.53 -13.47
N ASP A 241 0.00 24.64 -14.05
CA ASP A 241 0.36 24.72 -15.47
C ASP A 241 1.47 23.70 -15.82
N GLU A 242 1.60 23.38 -17.11
CA GLU A 242 2.62 22.44 -17.60
C GLU A 242 4.03 22.88 -17.18
N GLY A 243 4.74 22.02 -16.43
CA GLY A 243 6.08 22.32 -15.91
C GLY A 243 6.12 23.34 -14.76
N LYS A 244 4.98 23.62 -14.12
CA LYS A 244 4.85 24.57 -12.98
C LYS A 244 4.43 23.93 -11.65
N GLY A 245 4.10 22.65 -11.65
CA GLY A 245 3.78 21.87 -10.45
C GLY A 245 5.00 21.20 -9.81
N PHE A 246 4.73 20.16 -9.03
CA PHE A 246 5.74 19.36 -8.35
C PHE A 246 6.63 18.55 -9.30
N ASP A 247 7.92 18.49 -9.00
CA ASP A 247 8.87 17.54 -9.59
C ASP A 247 8.74 16.21 -8.84
N VAL A 248 8.09 15.24 -9.47
CA VAL A 248 7.78 13.93 -8.90
C VAL A 248 7.95 12.85 -9.97
N GLU A 249 8.56 11.72 -9.60
CA GLU A 249 8.76 10.61 -10.52
C GLU A 249 7.41 9.99 -10.92
N LEU A 250 7.17 9.80 -12.23
CA LEU A 250 5.89 9.28 -12.72
C LEU A 250 5.56 7.88 -12.17
N SER A 251 6.56 7.03 -11.93
CA SER A 251 6.41 5.72 -11.29
C SER A 251 5.87 5.82 -9.86
N ALA A 252 6.23 6.90 -9.14
CA ALA A 252 5.76 7.16 -7.80
C ALA A 252 4.28 7.59 -7.79
N LEU A 253 3.80 8.28 -8.83
CA LEU A 253 2.38 8.60 -8.99
C LEU A 253 1.51 7.37 -9.31
N CYS A 254 2.10 6.33 -9.91
CA CYS A 254 1.40 5.10 -10.24
C CYS A 254 1.39 4.13 -9.04
N ALA A 255 0.19 3.72 -8.62
CA ALA A 255 0.03 2.75 -7.55
C ALA A 255 0.27 1.32 -8.04
N GLY A 256 1.15 0.60 -7.36
CA GLY A 256 1.31 -0.85 -7.48
C GLY A 256 0.95 -1.56 -6.18
N ILE A 257 0.72 -2.87 -6.24
CA ILE A 257 0.47 -3.72 -5.08
C ILE A 257 1.82 -4.29 -4.61
N PRO A 258 2.39 -3.82 -3.49
CA PRO A 258 3.62 -4.38 -2.95
C PRO A 258 3.40 -5.79 -2.38
N ILE A 259 4.40 -6.63 -2.58
CA ILE A 259 4.46 -8.04 -2.19
C ILE A 259 5.86 -8.41 -1.68
N ALA A 260 5.97 -9.53 -0.96
CA ALA A 260 7.26 -9.98 -0.44
C ALA A 260 8.31 -10.16 -1.56
N LYS A 261 9.54 -9.70 -1.32
CA LYS A 261 10.63 -9.71 -2.31
C LYS A 261 10.91 -11.13 -2.81
N GLY A 262 10.93 -11.30 -4.13
CA GLY A 262 11.12 -12.59 -4.81
C GLY A 262 9.86 -13.45 -4.93
N ASN A 263 8.69 -13.00 -4.48
CA ASN A 263 7.44 -13.74 -4.58
C ASN A 263 6.80 -13.59 -5.98
N THR A 264 7.46 -14.15 -7.00
CA THR A 264 7.02 -14.03 -8.39
C THR A 264 5.67 -14.71 -8.66
N GLU A 265 5.37 -15.83 -8.00
CA GLU A 265 4.11 -16.55 -8.20
C GLU A 265 2.89 -15.70 -7.79
N LEU A 266 2.92 -15.05 -6.62
CA LEU A 266 1.85 -14.13 -6.21
C LEU A 266 1.79 -12.90 -7.12
N LYS A 267 2.96 -12.36 -7.52
CA LYS A 267 3.04 -11.22 -8.43
C LYS A 267 2.34 -11.50 -9.75
N ASP A 268 2.67 -12.62 -10.37
CA ASP A 268 2.22 -12.95 -11.72
C ASP A 268 0.71 -13.26 -11.71
N LYS A 269 0.18 -13.85 -10.63
CA LYS A 269 -1.26 -14.00 -10.39
C LYS A 269 -1.97 -12.64 -10.21
N ILE A 270 -1.42 -11.73 -9.41
CA ILE A 270 -1.98 -10.37 -9.25
C ILE A 270 -1.94 -9.59 -10.58
N ASN A 271 -0.82 -9.62 -11.30
CA ASN A 271 -0.67 -8.94 -12.59
C ASN A 271 -1.66 -9.48 -13.64
N ALA A 272 -1.94 -10.78 -13.65
CA ALA A 272 -2.93 -11.36 -14.57
C ALA A 272 -4.34 -10.81 -14.33
N VAL A 273 -4.69 -10.44 -13.10
CA VAL A 273 -5.97 -9.79 -12.76
C VAL A 273 -5.92 -8.31 -13.11
N ILE A 274 -4.85 -7.59 -12.77
CA ILE A 274 -4.67 -6.18 -13.13
C ILE A 274 -4.75 -5.97 -14.66
N ALA A 275 -4.21 -6.90 -15.46
CA ALA A 275 -4.26 -6.86 -16.91
C ALA A 275 -5.69 -6.95 -17.51
N THR A 276 -6.72 -7.23 -16.69
CA THR A 276 -8.14 -7.18 -17.09
C THR A 276 -8.81 -5.84 -16.82
N LEU A 277 -8.16 -4.94 -16.06
CA LEU A 277 -8.66 -3.60 -15.75
C LEU A 277 -8.28 -2.64 -16.87
N ASP A 278 -9.21 -2.37 -17.80
CA ASP A 278 -9.09 -1.24 -18.70
C ASP A 278 -9.43 0.09 -18.00
N HIS A 279 -9.07 1.21 -18.65
CA HIS A 279 -9.24 2.53 -18.07
C HIS A 279 -10.71 2.88 -17.80
N ASP A 280 -11.64 2.52 -18.70
CA ASP A 280 -13.06 2.79 -18.48
C ASP A 280 -13.60 2.03 -17.26
N THR A 281 -13.18 0.77 -17.06
CA THR A 281 -13.52 -0.04 -15.88
C THR A 281 -12.95 0.58 -14.60
N GLN A 282 -11.68 1.01 -14.62
CA GLN A 282 -11.04 1.71 -13.50
C GLN A 282 -11.83 2.98 -13.11
N MET A 283 -12.24 3.79 -14.08
CA MET A 283 -13.02 5.00 -13.83
C MET A 283 -14.44 4.70 -13.33
N GLU A 284 -15.13 3.70 -13.86
CA GLU A 284 -16.46 3.29 -13.37
C GLU A 284 -16.42 2.80 -11.92
N MET A 285 -15.39 2.01 -11.56
CA MET A 285 -15.15 1.57 -10.19
C MET A 285 -14.86 2.76 -9.26
N MET A 286 -14.06 3.74 -9.71
CA MET A 286 -13.75 4.95 -8.93
C MET A 286 -14.99 5.83 -8.73
N THR A 287 -15.79 6.04 -9.78
CA THR A 287 -17.07 6.77 -9.71
C THR A 287 -18.01 6.11 -8.69
N THR A 288 -18.09 4.78 -8.73
CA THR A 288 -18.90 3.99 -7.79
C THR A 288 -18.43 4.20 -6.35
N ALA A 289 -17.11 4.18 -6.11
CA ALA A 289 -16.54 4.44 -4.78
C ALA A 289 -16.80 5.89 -4.30
N LEU A 290 -16.61 6.89 -5.18
CA LEU A 290 -16.89 8.30 -4.88
C LEU A 290 -18.37 8.58 -4.56
N ASN A 291 -19.30 7.84 -5.17
CA ASN A 291 -20.74 7.95 -4.90
C ASN A 291 -21.20 7.16 -3.67
N ALA A 292 -20.46 6.11 -3.28
CA ALA A 292 -20.81 5.24 -2.16
C ALA A 292 -20.21 5.68 -0.80
N GLN A 293 -19.26 6.62 -0.82
CA GLN A 293 -18.58 7.10 0.39
C GLN A 293 -19.48 7.93 1.32
N PRO A 294 -19.16 8.04 2.62
CA PRO A 294 -19.88 8.91 3.54
C PRO A 294 -19.66 10.40 3.23
N LEU A 295 -20.73 11.15 3.00
CA LEU A 295 -20.72 12.61 2.78
C LEU A 295 -21.10 13.37 4.06
N SER A 296 -20.55 14.57 4.27
CA SER A 296 -20.76 15.34 5.52
C SER A 296 -22.19 15.79 5.79
N ASP A 297 -22.98 16.02 4.74
CA ASP A 297 -24.35 16.55 4.82
C ASP A 297 -25.39 15.68 4.11
N GLY A 298 -24.96 14.57 3.50
CA GLY A 298 -25.81 13.68 2.72
C GLY A 298 -26.43 14.31 1.46
N SER A 299 -25.87 15.42 0.97
CA SER A 299 -26.47 16.23 -0.11
C SER A 299 -25.74 16.19 -1.46
N GLY A 300 -24.62 15.48 -1.55
CA GLY A 300 -23.88 15.35 -2.81
C GLY A 300 -24.73 14.73 -3.92
N GLU A 301 -24.72 15.36 -5.09
CA GLU A 301 -25.28 14.79 -6.31
C GLU A 301 -24.39 13.62 -6.76
N ALA A 302 -25.01 12.52 -7.22
CA ALA A 302 -24.25 11.36 -7.67
C ALA A 302 -23.53 11.66 -8.99
N LEU A 303 -22.21 11.53 -8.99
CA LEU A 303 -21.35 11.73 -10.14
C LEU A 303 -21.60 10.65 -11.20
N GLN A 304 -21.55 11.05 -12.47
CA GLN A 304 -21.48 10.14 -13.62
C GLN A 304 -20.01 9.83 -13.95
N ALA A 305 -19.77 8.68 -14.59
CA ALA A 305 -18.41 8.27 -14.91
C ALA A 305 -17.66 9.29 -15.79
N GLU A 306 -18.35 9.93 -16.73
CA GLU A 306 -17.79 10.98 -17.57
C GLU A 306 -17.31 12.20 -16.76
N GLU A 307 -18.01 12.56 -15.67
CA GLU A 307 -17.60 13.66 -14.80
C GLU A 307 -16.27 13.34 -14.10
N THR A 308 -16.02 12.06 -13.77
CA THR A 308 -14.72 11.64 -13.21
C THR A 308 -13.59 11.53 -14.24
N LYS A 309 -13.87 11.49 -15.56
CA LYS A 309 -12.84 11.32 -16.61
C LYS A 309 -12.06 12.61 -16.91
N ASP A 310 -12.72 13.77 -16.79
CA ASP A 310 -12.16 15.09 -17.09
C ASP A 310 -11.67 15.85 -15.83
N MET A 311 -11.65 15.20 -14.65
CA MET A 311 -11.34 15.80 -13.33
C MET A 311 -10.00 15.39 -12.76
#